data_AF-A0A838L8H8-F1
#
_entry.id   AF-A0A838L8H8-F1
#
_cell.length_a   1.000
_cell.length_b   1.000
_cell.length_c   1.000
_cell.angle_alpha   90.00
_cell.angle_beta   90.00
_cell.angle_gamma   90.00
#
_symmetry.space_group_name_H-M   'P 1'
#
loop_
_entity.id
_entity.type
_entity.pdbx_description
1 polymer ?
#
loop_
_entity_poly.entity_id
_entity_poly.type
_entity_poly.pdbx_seq_one_letter_code
_entity_poly.pdbx_strand_id
1 'polypeptide(L)'
;MNALFLSVLLASGQANGPVLHATDVKSDASDPLTDKFADALRKAIPHARHMKPWSGDDADDLYLAILFPVEEDGKKFSYAVDLMKARDMVTPDRLASFTGTCRTAEVDACAAGVVAKADKRAND
;
A
#
# COMPACT_ATOMS: atom_id res chain seq x y z
N MET A 1 -34.76 -18.85 -34.74
CA MET A 1 -35.36 -17.84 -33.84
C MET A 1 -34.74 -18.02 -32.46
N ASN A 2 -33.81 -17.13 -32.10
CA ASN A 2 -33.90 -16.17 -30.98
C ASN A 2 -34.35 -16.80 -29.65
N ALA A 3 -33.75 -16.58 -28.50
CA ALA A 3 -32.56 -15.90 -28.00
C ALA A 3 -32.39 -16.53 -26.59
N LEU A 4 -31.20 -16.63 -26.01
CA LEU A 4 -30.77 -15.63 -25.04
C LEU A 4 -29.38 -16.05 -24.55
N PHE A 5 -28.43 -15.16 -24.78
CA PHE A 5 -27.19 -15.07 -24.04
C PHE A 5 -27.50 -14.91 -22.55
N LEU A 6 -26.91 -15.75 -21.70
CA LEU A 6 -26.68 -15.39 -20.30
C LEU A 6 -25.19 -15.57 -20.00
N SER A 7 -24.43 -14.53 -20.31
CA SER A 7 -23.08 -14.32 -19.81
C SER A 7 -23.16 -14.03 -18.31
N VAL A 8 -22.94 -15.05 -17.47
CA VAL A 8 -22.62 -14.80 -16.06
C VAL A 8 -21.11 -14.58 -15.98
N LEU A 9 -20.73 -13.31 -15.92
CA LEU A 9 -19.42 -12.86 -15.48
C LEU A 9 -19.16 -13.42 -14.08
N LEU A 10 -18.31 -14.44 -13.97
CA LEU A 10 -17.58 -14.70 -12.73
C LEU A 10 -16.47 -13.64 -12.62
N ALA A 11 -16.85 -12.43 -12.24
CA ALA A 11 -15.94 -11.52 -11.56
C ALA A 11 -15.97 -11.87 -10.07
N SER A 12 -15.44 -13.04 -9.73
CA SER A 12 -15.01 -13.31 -8.35
C SER A 12 -13.87 -12.34 -8.07
N GLY A 13 -14.19 -11.26 -7.36
CA GLY A 13 -13.20 -10.34 -6.83
C GLY A 13 -12.15 -11.12 -6.07
N GLN A 14 -10.90 -11.01 -6.50
CA GLN A 14 -9.76 -11.45 -5.72
C GLN A 14 -9.52 -10.42 -4.60
N ALA A 15 -10.46 -10.37 -3.65
CA ALA A 15 -10.19 -9.83 -2.33
C ALA A 15 -9.55 -10.98 -1.54
N ASN A 16 -8.32 -10.79 -1.07
CA ASN A 16 -7.43 -11.77 -0.42
C ASN A 16 -6.61 -12.65 -1.39
N GLY A 17 -5.60 -12.06 -2.03
CA GLY A 17 -4.47 -12.80 -2.58
C GLY A 17 -3.23 -12.68 -1.67
N PRO A 18 -2.25 -13.59 -1.77
CA PRO A 18 -0.93 -13.36 -1.17
C PRO A 18 -0.33 -12.05 -1.70
N VAL A 19 0.57 -11.41 -0.94
CA VAL A 19 1.34 -10.21 -1.37
C VAL A 19 1.90 -10.49 -2.78
N LEU A 20 1.43 -9.74 -3.78
CA LEU A 20 1.53 -10.06 -5.21
C LEU A 20 2.72 -9.34 -5.89
N HIS A 21 3.85 -9.23 -5.19
CA HIS A 21 5.17 -8.70 -5.63
C HIS A 21 5.51 -7.23 -5.27
N ALA A 22 6.82 -6.95 -5.34
CA ALA A 22 7.60 -5.98 -4.56
C ALA A 22 7.27 -4.50 -4.72
N THR A 23 7.52 -3.76 -3.64
CA THR A 23 6.97 -2.44 -3.32
C THR A 23 5.45 -2.42 -3.18
N ASP A 24 4.93 -3.41 -2.44
CA ASP A 24 3.53 -3.49 -2.11
C ASP A 24 3.18 -2.55 -0.94
N VAL A 25 1.91 -2.15 -0.91
CA VAL A 25 1.31 -1.57 0.28
C VAL A 25 0.43 -2.66 0.87
N LYS A 26 0.83 -3.21 2.02
CA LYS A 26 0.01 -4.16 2.75
C LYS A 26 -1.00 -3.41 3.61
N SER A 27 -2.26 -3.81 3.53
CA SER A 27 -3.31 -3.42 4.46
C SER A 27 -4.15 -4.65 4.77
N ASP A 28 -4.40 -4.90 6.06
CA ASP A 28 -5.35 -5.94 6.48
C ASP A 28 -6.80 -5.39 6.58
N ALA A 29 -6.98 -4.09 6.31
CA ALA A 29 -8.26 -3.39 6.29
C ALA A 29 -8.70 -3.07 4.86
N SER A 30 -10.01 -3.20 4.60
CA SER A 30 -10.65 -3.04 3.29
C SER A 30 -11.76 -1.99 3.27
N ASP A 31 -11.67 -0.98 4.14
CA ASP A 31 -12.59 0.16 4.08
C ASP A 31 -12.20 1.11 2.93
N PRO A 32 -13.18 1.86 2.37
CA PRO A 32 -12.93 2.66 1.16
C PRO A 32 -11.83 3.72 1.30
N LEU A 33 -11.63 4.29 2.48
CA LEU A 33 -10.64 5.35 2.68
C LEU A 33 -9.24 4.76 2.83
N THR A 34 -9.11 3.63 3.54
CA THR A 34 -7.87 2.87 3.62
C THR A 34 -7.45 2.38 2.24
N ASP A 35 -8.37 1.82 1.46
CA ASP A 35 -8.09 1.36 0.08
C ASP A 35 -7.60 2.51 -0.79
N LYS A 36 -8.29 3.66 -0.74
CA LYS A 36 -7.89 4.86 -1.48
C LYS A 36 -6.50 5.36 -1.08
N PHE A 37 -6.19 5.34 0.21
CA PHE A 37 -4.87 5.73 0.70
C PHE A 37 -3.78 4.72 0.30
N ALA A 38 -4.10 3.43 0.36
CA ALA A 38 -3.20 2.36 -0.08
C ALA A 38 -2.87 2.48 -1.57
N ASP A 39 -3.87 2.75 -2.42
CA ASP A 39 -3.68 2.96 -3.86
C ASP A 39 -2.84 4.21 -4.15
N ALA A 40 -3.06 5.29 -3.40
CA ALA A 40 -2.24 6.49 -3.52
C ALA A 40 -0.77 6.25 -3.13
N LEU A 41 -0.52 5.44 -2.09
CA LEU A 41 0.83 5.00 -1.72
C LEU A 41 1.45 4.17 -2.84
N ARG A 42 0.74 3.15 -3.37
CA ARG A 42 1.22 2.32 -4.49
C ARG A 42 1.57 3.15 -5.71
N LYS A 43 0.76 4.16 -6.03
CA LYS A 43 1.01 5.09 -7.15
C LYS A 43 2.26 5.95 -6.94
N ALA A 44 2.61 6.27 -5.70
CA ALA A 44 3.77 7.11 -5.39
C ALA A 44 5.09 6.32 -5.35
N ILE A 45 5.09 5.02 -4.99
CA ILE A 45 6.32 4.24 -4.83
C ILE A 45 7.20 4.18 -6.09
N PRO A 46 6.69 4.03 -7.32
CA PRO A 46 7.53 4.04 -8.53
C PRO A 46 8.38 5.29 -8.73
N HIS A 47 8.10 6.39 -8.01
CA HIS A 47 8.88 7.63 -8.04
C HIS A 47 9.98 7.70 -6.96
N ALA A 48 10.04 6.72 -6.07
CA ALA A 48 11.05 6.59 -5.04
C ALA A 48 12.39 6.10 -5.62
N ARG A 49 13.52 6.51 -5.02
CA ARG A 49 14.86 6.18 -5.54
C ARG A 49 15.44 4.90 -4.96
N HIS A 50 15.12 4.61 -3.70
CA HIS A 50 15.67 3.54 -2.87
C HIS A 50 14.61 2.48 -2.57
N MET A 51 13.34 2.88 -2.49
CA MET A 51 12.21 1.94 -2.56
C MET A 51 11.96 1.53 -4.01
N LYS A 52 12.80 0.62 -4.54
CA LYS A 52 12.66 0.13 -5.91
C LYS A 52 11.85 -1.16 -6.00
N PRO A 53 11.07 -1.34 -7.07
CA PRO A 53 10.50 -2.63 -7.43
C PRO A 53 11.61 -3.66 -7.72
N TRP A 54 11.34 -4.92 -7.40
CA TRP A 54 12.27 -6.06 -7.42
C TRP A 54 13.07 -6.22 -8.71
N SER A 55 14.37 -6.47 -8.56
CA SER A 55 15.28 -6.94 -9.61
C SER A 55 15.57 -8.45 -9.56
N GLY A 56 14.80 -9.22 -8.78
CA GLY A 56 14.90 -10.69 -8.73
C GLY A 56 15.83 -11.26 -7.65
N ASP A 57 16.23 -10.48 -6.64
CA ASP A 57 16.96 -10.97 -5.46
C ASP A 57 16.18 -10.56 -4.19
N ASP A 58 15.69 -11.54 -3.41
CA ASP A 58 14.74 -11.35 -2.28
C ASP A 58 15.36 -10.63 -1.06
N ALA A 59 16.68 -10.47 -1.03
CA ALA A 59 17.42 -10.06 0.17
C ALA A 59 17.18 -8.61 0.63
N ASP A 60 16.57 -7.77 -0.23
CA ASP A 60 16.42 -6.32 -0.02
C ASP A 60 15.00 -5.79 -0.30
N ASP A 61 13.99 -6.65 -0.28
CA ASP A 61 12.62 -6.24 -0.59
C ASP A 61 12.01 -5.34 0.50
N LEU A 62 11.60 -4.13 0.09
CA LEU A 62 10.96 -3.13 0.94
C LEU A 62 9.47 -2.98 0.60
N TYR A 63 8.65 -2.83 1.63
CA TYR A 63 7.22 -2.60 1.47
C TYR A 63 6.67 -1.66 2.55
N LEU A 64 5.50 -1.07 2.29
CA LEU A 64 4.77 -0.26 3.25
C LEU A 64 3.64 -1.07 3.86
N ALA A 65 3.46 -1.03 5.18
CA ALA A 65 2.35 -1.68 5.86
C ALA A 65 1.46 -0.64 6.55
N ILE A 66 0.20 -0.54 6.15
CA ILE A 66 -0.82 0.21 6.87
C ILE A 66 -1.24 -0.63 8.08
N LEU A 67 -0.99 -0.13 9.28
CA LEU A 67 -1.13 -0.91 10.51
C LEU A 67 -2.58 -1.05 11.00
N PHE A 68 -3.39 -0.04 10.72
CA PHE A 68 -4.78 0.04 11.13
C PHE A 68 -5.60 0.72 10.03
N PRO A 69 -6.91 0.45 9.95
CA PRO A 69 -7.83 1.25 9.14
C PRO A 69 -7.57 2.75 9.37
N VAL A 70 -7.52 3.54 8.30
CA VAL A 70 -7.39 4.98 8.44
C VAL A 70 -8.68 5.57 9.01
N GLU A 71 -8.56 6.32 10.09
CA GLU A 71 -9.72 6.89 10.77
C GLU A 71 -10.04 8.26 10.18
N GLU A 72 -11.23 8.43 9.61
CA GLU A 72 -11.72 9.72 9.11
C GLU A 72 -12.27 10.58 10.27
N ASP A 73 -11.77 11.80 10.38
CA ASP A 73 -12.27 12.86 11.25
C ASP A 73 -12.60 14.11 10.41
N GLY A 74 -13.87 14.20 10.01
CA GLY A 74 -14.41 15.30 9.24
C GLY A 74 -13.81 15.41 7.84
N LYS A 75 -12.82 16.31 7.67
CA LYS A 75 -12.11 16.52 6.38
C LYS A 75 -10.69 15.97 6.39
N LYS A 76 -10.35 15.22 7.42
CA LYS A 76 -9.02 14.69 7.66
C LYS A 76 -9.09 13.19 7.93
N PHE A 77 -7.97 12.52 7.79
CA PHE A 77 -7.79 11.16 8.27
C PHE A 77 -6.41 11.01 8.90
N SER A 78 -6.30 10.12 9.87
CA SER A 78 -5.03 9.75 10.48
C SER A 78 -4.53 8.43 9.93
N TYR A 79 -3.21 8.29 9.79
CA TYR A 79 -2.57 7.09 9.28
C TYR A 79 -1.43 6.63 10.19
N ALA A 80 -1.17 5.31 10.13
CA ALA A 80 0.03 4.67 10.66
C ALA A 80 0.55 3.69 9.61
N VAL A 81 1.75 3.97 9.10
CA VAL A 81 2.39 3.20 8.02
C VAL A 81 3.80 2.82 8.45
N ASP A 82 4.12 1.54 8.39
CA ASP A 82 5.49 1.08 8.59
C ASP A 82 6.22 0.89 7.27
N LEU A 83 7.52 1.19 7.26
CA LEU A 83 8.45 0.65 6.28
C LEU A 83 9.02 -0.66 6.82
N MET A 84 8.87 -1.72 6.04
CA MET A 84 9.24 -3.06 6.39
C MET A 84 10.24 -3.61 5.38
N LYS A 85 11.16 -4.46 5.84
CA LYS A 85 12.07 -5.26 5.02
C LYS A 85 11.70 -6.73 5.11
N ALA A 86 11.46 -7.36 3.96
CA ALA A 86 11.31 -8.81 3.88
C ALA A 86 12.72 -9.43 3.98
N ARG A 87 13.01 -10.18 5.07
CA ARG A 87 14.20 -11.05 5.15
C ARG A 87 13.86 -12.48 4.80
N ASP A 88 12.74 -12.93 5.32
CA ASP A 88 11.95 -14.09 4.95
C ASP A 88 10.48 -13.66 5.16
N MET A 89 9.53 -14.15 4.38
CA MET A 89 8.12 -13.71 4.51
C MET A 89 7.48 -14.08 5.88
N VAL A 90 8.25 -14.68 6.79
CA VAL A 90 7.84 -15.16 8.11
C VAL A 90 8.15 -14.13 9.20
N THR A 91 9.29 -13.43 9.11
CA THR A 91 9.72 -12.43 10.10
C THR A 91 10.19 -11.15 9.40
N PRO A 92 9.26 -10.28 8.97
CA PRO A 92 9.63 -9.00 8.39
C PRO A 92 10.21 -8.06 9.45
N ASP A 93 11.30 -7.37 9.11
CA ASP A 93 11.93 -6.37 9.97
C ASP A 93 11.27 -5.00 9.76
N ARG A 94 10.83 -4.37 10.84
CA ARG A 94 10.37 -2.97 10.80
C ARG A 94 11.58 -2.04 10.77
N LEU A 95 11.71 -1.24 9.71
CA LEU A 95 12.79 -0.26 9.55
C LEU A 95 12.41 1.12 10.09
N ALA A 96 11.13 1.49 9.99
CA ALA A 96 10.57 2.72 10.55
C ALA A 96 9.04 2.69 10.61
N SER A 97 8.48 3.61 11.40
CA SER A 97 7.05 3.90 11.48
C SER A 97 6.78 5.37 11.16
N PHE A 98 5.77 5.60 10.34
CA PHE A 98 5.30 6.92 9.93
C PHE A 98 3.85 7.09 10.36
N THR A 99 3.62 8.03 11.26
CA THR A 99 2.27 8.43 11.65
C THR A 99 2.02 9.86 11.26
N GLY A 100 0.75 10.20 11.02
CA GLY A 100 0.38 11.56 10.71
C GLY A 100 -1.10 11.71 10.39
N THR A 101 -1.46 12.93 10.05
CA THR A 101 -2.82 13.30 9.65
C THR A 101 -2.77 14.00 8.31
N CYS A 102 -3.70 13.67 7.43
CA CYS A 102 -3.82 14.25 6.10
C CYS A 102 -5.24 14.73 5.85
N ARG A 103 -5.41 15.66 4.91
CA ARG A 103 -6.75 16.04 4.44
C ARG A 103 -7.24 14.99 3.45
N THR A 104 -8.51 14.59 3.55
CA THR A 104 -9.12 13.60 2.64
C THR A 104 -9.08 14.04 1.17
N ALA A 105 -9.09 15.35 0.93
CA ALA A 105 -8.96 15.95 -0.41
C ALA A 105 -7.52 15.90 -0.98
N GLU A 106 -6.51 15.66 -0.14
CA GLU A 106 -5.08 15.73 -0.49
C GLU A 106 -4.40 14.34 -0.36
N VAL A 107 -5.17 13.25 -0.45
CA VAL A 107 -4.69 11.86 -0.27
C VAL A 107 -3.44 11.54 -1.12
N ASP A 108 -3.44 11.87 -2.41
CA ASP A 108 -2.30 11.59 -3.31
C ASP A 108 -1.03 12.33 -2.87
N ALA A 109 -1.13 13.62 -2.53
CA ALA A 109 0.00 14.42 -2.10
C ALA A 109 0.53 13.96 -0.72
N CYS A 110 -0.38 13.61 0.17
CA CYS A 110 -0.05 13.02 1.47
C CYS A 110 0.72 11.71 1.31
N ALA A 111 0.21 10.78 0.50
CA ALA A 111 0.82 9.49 0.24
C ALA A 111 2.23 9.65 -0.36
N ALA A 112 2.40 10.55 -1.33
CA ALA A 112 3.71 10.90 -1.87
C ALA A 112 4.69 11.40 -0.79
N GLY A 113 4.20 12.21 0.16
CA GLY A 113 5.00 12.66 1.30
C GLY A 113 5.40 11.54 2.26
N VAL A 114 4.54 10.53 2.45
CA VAL A 114 4.87 9.32 3.24
C VAL A 114 5.94 8.50 2.52
N VAL A 115 5.75 8.23 1.22
CA VAL A 115 6.71 7.50 0.39
C VAL A 115 8.06 8.21 0.38
N ALA A 116 8.12 9.55 0.26
CA ALA A 116 9.38 10.27 0.30
C ALA A 116 10.13 10.12 1.63
N LYS A 117 9.41 10.06 2.77
CA LYS A 117 10.02 9.79 4.09
C LYS A 117 10.53 8.36 4.18
N ALA A 118 9.74 7.40 3.69
CA ALA A 118 10.13 5.99 3.65
C ALA A 118 11.34 5.78 2.73
N ASP A 119 11.39 6.44 1.58
CA ASP A 119 12.50 6.37 0.62
C ASP A 119 13.81 6.91 1.22
N LYS A 120 13.72 8.03 1.93
CA LYS A 120 14.86 8.56 2.68
C LYS A 120 15.35 7.54 3.71
N ARG A 121 14.43 6.89 4.42
CA ARG A 121 14.76 5.91 5.46
C ARG A 121 15.34 4.61 4.88
N ALA A 122 14.90 4.21 3.69
CA ALA A 122 15.42 3.05 2.97
C ALA A 122 16.90 3.19 2.59
N ASN A 123 17.44 4.41 2.59
CA ASN A 123 18.84 4.72 2.31
C ASN A 123 19.71 4.89 3.58
N ASP A 124 19.11 4.86 4.78
CA ASP A 124 19.83 4.99 6.06
C ASP A 124 20.39 3.64 6.55
#